data_AF-A0A8T7JSX2-F1
#
_entry.id   AF-A0A8T7JSX2-F1
#
_cell.length_a   1.000
_cell.length_b   1.000
_cell.length_c   1.000
_cell.angle_alpha   90.00
_cell.angle_beta   90.00
_cell.angle_gamma   90.00
#
_symmetry.space_group_name_H-M   'P 1'
#
loop_
_entity.id
_entity.type
_entity.pdbx_description
1 polymer ?
#
loop_
_entity_poly.entity_id
_entity_poly.type
_entity_poly.pdbx_seq_one_letter_code
_entity_poly.pdbx_strand_id
1 'polypeptide(L)'
;MMKHSEWLELYFQKVSESSEEGAAAVRFARGKKIRVGLRRARKSVGAFWTLGRSFYLNTAHYTAESALENSRAWTLFVHEVCHLQQGVLTALSIYGELEAWQIEFRLFKKLAGKKLRPELEELLSLPLTLERETLKRARQLMTKFAGFWYGAWMLPLYPIHKEVLFWVTRKQFD
;
A
#
# COMPACT_ATOMS: atom_id res chain seq x y z
N MET A 1 -7.92 -18.56 -22.38
CA MET A 1 -7.33 -17.36 -21.74
C MET A 1 -8.49 -16.54 -21.20
N MET A 2 -8.54 -16.31 -19.89
CA MET A 2 -9.64 -15.58 -19.24
C MET A 2 -9.69 -14.13 -19.76
N LYS A 3 -10.89 -13.60 -20.02
CA LYS A 3 -11.04 -12.20 -20.45
C LYS A 3 -10.70 -11.27 -19.30
N HIS A 4 -10.13 -10.11 -19.59
CA HIS A 4 -9.73 -9.16 -18.55
C HIS A 4 -10.91 -8.72 -17.65
N SER A 5 -12.09 -8.51 -18.22
CA SER A 5 -13.30 -8.14 -17.46
C SER A 5 -13.75 -9.25 -16.52
N GLU A 6 -13.70 -10.51 -16.97
CA GLU A 6 -14.04 -11.68 -16.16
C GLU A 6 -13.06 -11.85 -14.99
N TRP A 7 -11.76 -11.74 -15.27
CA TRP A 7 -10.73 -11.75 -14.24
C TRP A 7 -10.94 -10.65 -13.20
N LEU A 8 -11.23 -9.43 -13.65
CA LEU A 8 -11.38 -8.28 -12.77
C LEU A 8 -12.55 -8.46 -11.81
N GLU A 9 -13.69 -8.97 -12.29
CA GLU A 9 -14.85 -9.22 -11.43
C GLU A 9 -14.55 -10.33 -10.41
N LEU A 10 -13.90 -11.41 -10.82
CA LEU A 10 -13.48 -12.47 -9.90
C LEU A 10 -12.48 -11.96 -8.87
N TYR A 11 -11.51 -11.14 -9.29
CA TYR A 11 -10.52 -10.55 -8.40
C TYR A 11 -11.17 -9.60 -7.38
N PHE A 12 -12.08 -8.74 -7.82
CA PHE A 12 -12.86 -7.88 -6.94
C PHE A 12 -13.74 -8.68 -5.98
N GLN A 13 -14.34 -9.78 -6.43
CA GLN A 13 -15.08 -10.67 -5.56
C GLN A 13 -14.17 -11.25 -4.47
N LYS A 14 -13.02 -11.84 -4.84
CA LYS A 14 -12.05 -12.40 -3.88
C LYS A 14 -11.58 -11.36 -2.86
N VAL A 15 -11.23 -10.16 -3.31
CA VAL A 15 -10.83 -9.07 -2.41
C VAL A 15 -11.97 -8.65 -1.49
N SER A 16 -13.18 -8.48 -2.02
CA SER A 16 -14.35 -8.05 -1.24
C SER A 16 -14.78 -9.09 -0.20
N GLU A 17 -14.67 -10.37 -0.51
CA GLU A 17 -15.02 -11.46 0.41
C GLU A 17 -13.93 -11.71 1.47
N SER A 18 -12.70 -11.23 1.23
CA SER A 18 -11.58 -11.44 2.16
C SER A 18 -11.74 -10.69 3.49
N SER A 19 -12.37 -9.51 3.47
CA SER A 19 -12.44 -8.60 4.63
C SER A 19 -13.34 -7.39 4.40
N GLU A 20 -13.70 -6.69 5.47
CA GLU A 20 -14.42 -5.41 5.39
C GLU A 20 -13.59 -4.32 4.70
N GLU A 21 -12.28 -4.28 4.98
CA GLU A 21 -11.32 -3.37 4.34
C GLU A 21 -11.21 -3.65 2.84
N GLY A 22 -11.16 -4.93 2.45
CA GLY A 22 -11.20 -5.37 1.05
C GLY A 22 -12.49 -4.93 0.36
N ALA A 23 -13.64 -5.15 0.99
CA ALA A 23 -14.93 -4.72 0.47
C ALA A 23 -15.02 -3.19 0.30
N ALA A 24 -14.52 -2.42 1.26
CA ALA A 24 -14.45 -0.96 1.17
C ALA A 24 -13.54 -0.49 0.03
N ALA A 25 -12.38 -1.13 -0.12
CA ALA A 25 -11.45 -0.82 -1.21
C ALA A 25 -12.07 -1.09 -2.59
N VAL A 26 -12.78 -2.21 -2.76
CA VAL A 26 -13.48 -2.55 -4.02
C VAL A 26 -14.60 -1.55 -4.32
N ARG A 27 -15.39 -1.16 -3.31
CA ARG A 27 -16.43 -0.12 -3.47
C ARG A 27 -15.82 1.21 -3.92
N PHE A 28 -14.71 1.63 -3.31
CA PHE A 28 -14.00 2.84 -3.73
C PHE A 28 -13.49 2.72 -5.17
N ALA A 29 -12.85 1.59 -5.52
CA ALA A 29 -12.30 1.36 -6.85
C ALA A 29 -13.39 1.42 -7.92
N ARG A 30 -14.53 0.74 -7.70
CA ARG A 30 -15.69 0.79 -8.61
C ARG A 30 -16.27 2.20 -8.69
N GLY A 31 -16.53 2.85 -7.54
CA GLY A 31 -17.14 4.18 -7.47
C GLY A 31 -16.29 5.27 -8.13
N LYS A 32 -14.96 5.16 -8.07
CA LYS A 32 -14.02 6.10 -8.70
C LYS A 32 -13.55 5.65 -10.09
N LYS A 33 -14.06 4.52 -10.60
CA LYS A 33 -13.68 3.91 -11.88
C LYS A 33 -12.16 3.73 -12.00
N ILE A 34 -11.53 3.23 -10.93
CA ILE A 34 -10.10 2.94 -10.90
C ILE A 34 -9.79 1.82 -11.89
N ARG A 35 -8.83 2.03 -12.78
CA ARG A 35 -8.36 0.98 -13.70
C ARG A 35 -7.50 -0.01 -12.93
N VAL A 36 -7.79 -1.30 -13.06
CA VAL A 36 -7.09 -2.37 -12.33
C VAL A 36 -6.60 -3.38 -13.33
N GLY A 37 -5.34 -3.80 -13.22
CA GLY A 37 -4.78 -4.79 -14.13
C GLY A 37 -3.46 -5.35 -13.66
N LEU A 38 -2.74 -5.98 -14.60
CA LEU A 38 -1.38 -6.45 -14.39
C LEU A 38 -0.43 -5.70 -15.33
N ARG A 39 0.73 -5.29 -14.81
CA ARG A 39 1.77 -4.62 -15.62
C ARG A 39 3.15 -4.93 -15.07
N ARG A 40 4.14 -5.06 -15.95
CA ARG A 40 5.54 -5.31 -15.58
C ARG A 40 6.11 -4.10 -14.83
N ALA A 41 6.73 -4.35 -13.68
CA ALA A 41 7.56 -3.39 -12.93
C ALA A 41 8.84 -4.06 -12.41
N ARG A 42 9.70 -3.30 -11.71
CA ARG A 42 10.93 -3.81 -11.09
C ARG A 42 10.61 -4.89 -10.05
N LYS A 43 11.51 -5.86 -9.84
CA LYS A 43 11.28 -6.98 -8.91
C LYS A 43 11.03 -6.55 -7.45
N SER A 44 11.50 -5.38 -7.02
CA SER A 44 11.23 -4.86 -5.67
C SER A 44 9.79 -4.35 -5.47
N VAL A 45 8.99 -4.23 -6.53
CA VAL A 45 7.63 -3.66 -6.51
C VAL A 45 6.62 -4.80 -6.58
N GLY A 46 5.70 -4.88 -5.62
CA GLY A 46 4.62 -5.89 -5.60
C GLY A 46 3.41 -5.46 -6.43
N ALA A 47 2.97 -4.23 -6.21
CA ALA A 47 1.94 -3.54 -6.97
C ALA A 47 2.28 -2.05 -7.03
N PHE A 48 1.54 -1.28 -7.82
CA PHE A 48 1.69 0.17 -7.84
C PHE A 48 0.44 0.87 -8.33
N TRP A 49 0.13 1.99 -7.71
CA TRP A 49 -0.84 2.97 -8.17
C TRP A 49 -0.20 3.97 -9.13
N THR A 50 -1.03 4.74 -9.83
CA THR A 50 -0.59 5.83 -10.71
C THR A 50 -1.49 7.05 -10.54
N LEU A 51 -0.94 8.23 -10.85
CA LEU A 51 -1.68 9.50 -10.86
C LEU A 51 -2.98 9.43 -11.68
N GLY A 52 -2.98 8.63 -12.75
CA GLY A 52 -4.12 8.40 -13.65
C GLY A 52 -5.15 7.39 -13.14
N ARG A 53 -5.41 7.34 -11.82
CA ARG A 53 -6.43 6.48 -11.18
C ARG A 53 -6.34 5.02 -11.61
N SER A 54 -5.14 4.46 -11.54
CA SER A 54 -4.93 3.07 -11.92
C SER A 54 -4.09 2.35 -10.88
N PHE A 55 -4.35 1.06 -10.71
CA PHE A 55 -3.60 0.10 -9.90
C PHE A 55 -3.15 -1.05 -10.79
N TYR A 56 -1.92 -1.50 -10.62
CA TYR A 56 -1.41 -2.67 -11.32
C TYR A 56 -0.69 -3.60 -10.35
N LEU A 57 -1.04 -4.88 -10.39
CA LEU A 57 -0.20 -5.95 -9.85
C LEU A 57 1.02 -6.15 -10.75
N ASN A 58 2.19 -6.37 -10.14
CA ASN A 58 3.41 -6.59 -10.92
C ASN A 58 3.45 -8.00 -11.53
N THR A 59 3.54 -8.08 -12.86
CA THR A 59 3.66 -9.37 -13.58
C THR A 59 4.97 -10.12 -13.31
N ALA A 60 5.94 -9.51 -12.62
CA ALA A 60 7.11 -10.23 -12.12
C ALA A 60 6.77 -11.22 -10.99
N HIS A 61 5.63 -11.04 -10.31
CA HIS A 61 5.22 -11.81 -9.13
C HIS A 61 3.86 -12.48 -9.29
N TYR A 62 2.98 -11.90 -10.12
CA TYR A 62 1.59 -12.33 -10.24
C TYR A 62 1.20 -12.64 -11.68
N THR A 63 0.39 -13.67 -11.86
CA THR A 63 -0.43 -13.89 -13.06
C THR A 63 -1.89 -13.58 -12.72
N ALA A 64 -2.76 -13.58 -13.73
CA ALA A 64 -4.19 -13.40 -13.51
C ALA A 64 -4.73 -14.48 -12.55
N GLU A 65 -4.31 -15.73 -12.75
CA GLU A 65 -4.70 -16.90 -11.98
C GLU A 65 -4.12 -16.84 -10.56
N SER A 66 -2.81 -16.60 -10.42
CA SER A 66 -2.18 -16.60 -9.09
C SER A 66 -2.69 -15.46 -8.20
N ALA A 67 -3.12 -14.33 -8.78
CA ALA A 67 -3.73 -13.24 -8.04
C ALA A 67 -5.11 -13.61 -7.44
N LEU A 68 -5.83 -14.58 -8.00
CA LEU A 68 -7.14 -15.01 -7.50
C LEU A 68 -7.05 -15.91 -6.26
N GLU A 69 -5.87 -16.44 -5.95
CA GLU A 69 -5.65 -17.40 -4.84
C GLU A 69 -4.61 -16.90 -3.82
N ASN A 70 -4.07 -15.70 -4.04
CA ASN A 70 -2.98 -15.17 -3.23
C ASN A 70 -3.44 -13.99 -2.37
N SER A 71 -3.53 -14.21 -1.06
CA SER A 71 -3.90 -13.18 -0.08
C SER A 71 -2.96 -11.96 -0.10
N ARG A 72 -1.70 -12.12 -0.50
CA ARG A 72 -0.78 -10.98 -0.70
C ARG A 72 -1.23 -10.07 -1.84
N ALA A 73 -1.74 -10.63 -2.93
CA ALA A 73 -2.27 -9.85 -4.04
C ALA A 73 -3.51 -9.06 -3.60
N TRP A 74 -4.34 -9.63 -2.72
CA TRP A 74 -5.53 -8.95 -2.20
C TRP A 74 -5.16 -7.83 -1.23
N THR A 75 -4.18 -8.02 -0.35
CA THR A 75 -3.77 -6.98 0.58
C THR A 75 -3.03 -5.84 -0.10
N LEU A 76 -2.24 -6.13 -1.14
CA LEU A 76 -1.67 -5.10 -2.03
C LEU A 76 -2.76 -4.26 -2.69
N PHE A 77 -3.90 -4.82 -3.08
CA PHE A 77 -4.99 -4.00 -3.60
C PHE A 77 -5.47 -2.96 -2.59
N VAL A 78 -5.65 -3.38 -1.34
CA VAL A 78 -6.08 -2.47 -0.26
C VAL A 78 -5.03 -1.39 0.01
N HIS A 79 -3.74 -1.75 0.01
CA HIS A 79 -2.62 -0.83 0.11
C HIS A 79 -2.68 0.27 -0.95
N GLU A 80 -2.81 -0.12 -2.21
CA GLU A 80 -2.75 0.82 -3.33
C GLU A 80 -4.02 1.67 -3.44
N VAL A 81 -5.17 1.12 -3.02
CA VAL A 81 -6.40 1.90 -2.86
C VAL A 81 -6.26 2.94 -1.74
N CYS A 82 -5.57 2.61 -0.63
CA CYS A 82 -5.26 3.58 0.42
C CYS A 82 -4.49 4.78 -0.16
N HIS A 83 -3.45 4.54 -0.97
CA HIS A 83 -2.75 5.64 -1.66
C HIS A 83 -3.63 6.47 -2.59
N LEU A 84 -4.54 5.83 -3.33
CA LEU A 84 -5.49 6.54 -4.17
C LEU A 84 -6.49 7.39 -3.37
N GLN A 85 -6.84 6.97 -2.15
CA GLN A 85 -7.70 7.72 -1.22
C GLN A 85 -6.95 8.90 -0.58
N GLN A 86 -5.71 8.68 -0.14
CA GLN A 86 -4.81 9.68 0.43
C GLN A 86 -4.53 10.83 -0.55
N GLY A 87 -4.42 10.50 -1.84
CA GLY A 87 -3.95 11.42 -2.86
C GLY A 87 -2.43 11.62 -2.83
N VAL A 88 -1.92 12.14 -3.95
CA VAL A 88 -0.48 12.15 -4.28
C VAL A 88 0.41 12.77 -3.21
N LEU A 89 -0.03 13.89 -2.62
CA LEU A 89 0.78 14.63 -1.65
C LEU A 89 1.01 13.85 -0.35
N THR A 90 0.08 12.99 0.02
CA THR A 90 0.18 12.16 1.22
C THR A 90 0.78 10.81 0.88
N ALA A 91 0.34 10.18 -0.22
CA ALA A 91 0.84 8.88 -0.65
C ALA A 91 2.36 8.87 -0.90
N LEU A 92 2.92 9.95 -1.45
CA LEU A 92 4.37 10.10 -1.64
C LEU A 92 5.08 10.62 -0.38
N SER A 93 4.83 9.98 0.77
CA SER A 93 5.51 10.26 2.04
C SER A 93 5.58 9.03 2.93
N ILE A 94 6.48 9.02 3.91
CA ILE A 94 6.56 7.95 4.91
C ILE A 94 5.29 7.85 5.72
N TYR A 95 4.63 8.97 6.03
CA TYR A 95 3.33 8.94 6.68
C TYR A 95 2.30 8.17 5.84
N GLY A 96 2.21 8.46 4.55
CA GLY A 96 1.29 7.79 3.64
C GLY A 96 1.59 6.29 3.48
N GLU A 97 2.87 5.95 3.32
CA GLU A 97 3.34 4.57 3.31
C GLU A 97 3.06 3.84 4.62
N LEU A 98 3.22 4.50 5.78
CA LEU A 98 2.99 3.90 7.08
C LEU A 98 1.54 3.49 7.23
N GLU A 99 0.60 4.37 6.89
CA GLU A 99 -0.83 4.05 6.88
C GLU A 99 -1.13 2.86 5.95
N ALA A 100 -0.63 2.91 4.71
CA ALA A 100 -0.88 1.87 3.71
C ALA A 100 -0.30 0.51 4.14
N TRP A 101 0.93 0.47 4.63
CA TRP A 101 1.56 -0.74 5.18
C TRP A 101 0.82 -1.26 6.40
N GLN A 102 0.37 -0.38 7.30
CA GLN A 102 -0.34 -0.81 8.48
C GLN A 102 -1.66 -1.50 8.14
N ILE A 103 -2.44 -0.93 7.22
CA ILE A 103 -3.68 -1.54 6.74
C ILE A 103 -3.37 -2.89 6.06
N GLU A 104 -2.42 -2.88 5.14
CA GLU A 104 -2.05 -4.04 4.34
C GLU A 104 -1.56 -5.22 5.20
N PHE A 105 -0.61 -4.98 6.09
CA PHE A 105 0.02 -6.05 6.87
C PHE A 105 -0.84 -6.50 8.04
N ARG A 106 -1.70 -5.65 8.61
CA ARG A 106 -2.73 -6.10 9.57
C ARG A 106 -3.70 -7.05 8.89
N LEU A 107 -4.19 -6.70 7.71
CA LEU A 107 -5.07 -7.58 6.93
C LEU A 107 -4.35 -8.87 6.52
N PHE A 108 -3.10 -8.77 6.06
CA PHE A 108 -2.34 -9.95 5.65
C PHE A 108 -2.11 -10.90 6.82
N LYS A 109 -1.79 -10.37 8.00
CA LYS A 109 -1.67 -11.14 9.25
C LYS A 109 -2.98 -11.85 9.60
N LYS A 110 -4.12 -11.16 9.49
CA LYS A 110 -5.46 -11.73 9.73
C LYS A 110 -5.75 -12.88 8.76
N LEU A 111 -5.47 -12.71 7.47
CA LEU A 111 -5.73 -13.72 6.44
C LEU A 111 -4.78 -14.92 6.50
N ALA A 112 -3.49 -14.67 6.78
CA ALA A 112 -2.48 -15.73 6.81
C ALA A 112 -2.47 -16.52 8.12
N GLY A 113 -3.03 -15.98 9.21
CA GLY A 113 -3.04 -16.60 10.53
C GLY A 113 -1.64 -16.82 11.12
N LYS A 114 -0.64 -16.02 10.70
CA LYS A 114 0.77 -16.20 11.07
C LYS A 114 1.35 -14.91 11.65
N LYS A 115 2.31 -15.07 12.57
CA LYS A 115 3.14 -13.97 13.04
C LYS A 115 3.99 -13.43 11.90
N LEU A 116 4.09 -12.11 11.80
CA LEU A 116 4.91 -11.45 10.79
C LEU A 116 6.38 -11.39 11.25
N ARG A 117 7.26 -10.95 10.35
CA ARG A 117 8.65 -10.65 10.71
C ARG A 117 8.68 -9.56 11.80
N PRO A 118 9.67 -9.59 12.71
CA PRO A 118 9.75 -8.64 13.82
C PRO A 118 9.64 -7.16 13.39
N GLU A 119 10.24 -6.81 12.25
CA GLU A 119 10.19 -5.45 11.71
C GLU A 119 8.76 -4.99 11.37
N LEU A 120 7.94 -5.90 10.84
CA LEU A 120 6.54 -5.61 10.54
C LEU A 120 5.71 -5.56 11.80
N GLU A 121 5.94 -6.46 12.75
CA GLU A 121 5.22 -6.44 14.03
C GLU A 121 5.46 -5.10 14.76
N GLU A 122 6.70 -4.63 14.76
CA GLU A 122 7.03 -3.31 15.32
C GLU A 122 6.38 -2.17 14.51
N LEU A 123 6.45 -2.21 13.18
CA LEU A 123 5.81 -1.21 12.31
C LEU A 123 4.31 -1.10 12.58
N LEU A 124 3.65 -2.24 12.80
CA LEU A 124 2.21 -2.30 13.11
C LEU A 124 1.86 -1.74 14.50
N SER A 125 2.82 -1.69 15.42
CA SER A 125 2.67 -1.10 16.75
C SER A 125 2.93 0.40 16.80
N LEU A 126 3.56 0.98 15.77
CA LEU A 126 3.78 2.42 15.72
C LEU A 126 2.43 3.18 15.66
N PRO A 127 2.28 4.29 16.39
CA PRO A 127 1.11 5.14 16.23
C PRO A 127 1.13 5.80 14.85
N LEU A 128 -0.05 6.01 14.26
CA LEU A 128 -0.18 6.74 13.01
C LEU A 128 -0.30 8.24 13.30
N THR A 129 0.81 8.88 13.64
CA THR A 129 0.92 10.31 13.98
C THR A 129 1.88 11.03 13.04
N LEU A 130 1.95 12.36 13.14
CA LEU A 130 2.94 13.15 12.41
C LEU A 130 4.21 13.38 13.22
N GLU A 131 4.37 12.70 14.35
CA GLU A 131 5.59 12.80 15.15
C GLU A 131 6.80 12.33 14.32
N ARG A 132 7.79 13.21 14.18
CA ARG A 132 8.91 13.01 13.24
C ARG A 132 9.75 11.77 13.59
N GLU A 133 9.92 11.49 14.89
CA GLU A 133 10.68 10.32 15.34
C GLU A 133 9.95 9.01 15.03
N THR A 134 8.63 8.96 15.20
CA THR A 134 7.80 7.83 14.76
C THR A 134 7.95 7.59 13.26
N LEU A 135 7.90 8.64 12.44
CA LEU A 135 8.05 8.51 10.98
C LEU A 135 9.48 8.11 10.59
N LYS A 136 10.51 8.63 11.26
CA LYS A 136 11.89 8.13 11.07
C LYS A 136 11.99 6.65 11.38
N ARG A 137 11.36 6.20 12.48
CA ARG A 137 11.35 4.78 12.86
C ARG A 137 10.61 3.92 11.83
N ALA A 138 9.45 4.37 11.36
CA ALA A 138 8.71 3.70 10.30
C ALA A 138 9.57 3.52 9.04
N ARG A 139 10.25 4.58 8.58
CA ARG A 139 11.16 4.53 7.43
C ARG A 139 12.29 3.52 7.60
N GLN A 140 12.89 3.46 8.80
CA GLN A 140 13.94 2.48 9.11
C GLN A 140 13.40 1.05 9.01
N LEU A 141 12.24 0.78 9.59
CA LEU A 141 11.61 -0.54 9.58
C LEU A 141 11.20 -0.98 8.16
N MET A 142 10.59 -0.08 7.38
CA MET A 142 10.26 -0.33 5.96
C MET A 142 11.51 -0.65 5.14
N THR A 143 12.58 0.14 5.32
CA THR A 143 13.84 -0.08 4.61
C THR A 143 14.49 -1.40 5.02
N LYS A 144 14.42 -1.75 6.31
CA LYS A 144 14.95 -3.03 6.82
C LYS A 144 14.17 -4.23 6.28
N PHE A 145 12.85 -4.12 6.16
CA PHE A 145 12.00 -5.20 5.66
C PHE A 145 12.04 -5.35 4.14
N ALA A 146 11.80 -4.27 3.39
CA ALA A 146 11.67 -4.30 1.93
C ALA A 146 13.01 -4.08 1.18
N GLY A 147 14.05 -3.67 1.91
CA GLY A 147 15.38 -3.43 1.38
C GLY A 147 15.55 -2.05 0.75
N PHE A 148 16.80 -1.73 0.43
CA PHE A 148 17.20 -0.42 -0.11
C PHE A 148 16.45 -0.04 -1.40
N TRP A 149 16.21 -1.02 -2.27
CA TRP A 149 15.56 -0.84 -3.57
C TRP A 149 14.05 -0.59 -3.50
N TYR A 150 13.45 -0.65 -2.31
CA TYR A 150 12.10 -0.16 -2.08
C TYR A 150 12.03 1.37 -2.15
N GLY A 151 13.10 2.07 -1.74
CA GLY A 151 13.20 3.52 -1.89
C GLY A 151 12.52 4.35 -0.80
N ALA A 152 12.03 3.75 0.29
CA ALA A 152 11.47 4.50 1.43
C ALA A 152 12.42 5.59 1.95
N TRP A 153 13.73 5.38 1.90
CA TRP A 153 14.73 6.37 2.33
C TRP A 153 14.67 7.69 1.55
N MET A 154 14.14 7.70 0.32
CA MET A 154 13.99 8.89 -0.52
C MET A 154 12.72 9.68 -0.23
N LEU A 155 11.73 9.07 0.43
CA LEU A 155 10.45 9.72 0.67
C LEU A 155 10.57 10.80 1.76
N PRO A 156 9.83 11.92 1.62
CA PRO A 156 9.68 12.87 2.71
C PRO A 156 9.01 12.19 3.89
N LEU A 157 9.30 12.65 5.12
CA LEU A 157 8.67 12.06 6.30
C LEU A 157 7.18 12.43 6.32
N TYR A 158 6.89 13.71 6.19
CA TYR A 158 5.53 14.24 6.16
C TYR A 158 4.91 14.18 4.77
N PRO A 159 3.56 14.27 4.67
CA PRO A 159 2.92 14.67 3.43
C PRO A 159 3.61 15.90 2.83
N ILE A 160 3.78 15.93 1.51
CA ILE A 160 4.68 16.88 0.81
C ILE A 160 4.44 18.33 1.25
N HIS A 161 3.18 18.77 1.35
CA HIS A 161 2.82 20.13 1.77
C HIS A 161 3.29 20.48 3.19
N LYS A 162 3.26 19.51 4.11
CA LYS A 162 3.78 19.67 5.48
C LYS A 162 5.30 19.58 5.53
N GLU A 163 5.92 18.74 4.70
CA GLU A 163 7.37 18.67 4.61
C GLU A 163 7.95 20.02 4.14
N VAL A 164 7.35 20.64 3.12
CA VAL A 164 7.73 22.00 2.67
C VAL A 164 7.61 23.00 3.82
N LEU A 165 6.47 23.01 4.52
CA LEU A 165 6.25 23.92 5.65
C LEU A 165 7.28 23.70 6.78
N PHE A 166 7.64 22.46 7.08
CA PHE A 166 8.69 22.14 8.04
C PHE A 166 10.05 22.71 7.61
N TRP A 167 10.44 22.59 6.34
CA TRP A 167 11.72 23.12 5.89
C TRP A 167 11.79 24.64 5.93
N VAL A 168 10.66 25.32 5.70
CA VAL A 168 10.57 26.79 5.76
C VAL A 168 10.50 27.31 7.20
N THR A 169 9.73 26.67 8.07
CA THR A 169 9.39 27.20 9.41
C THR A 169 10.06 26.46 10.56
N ARG A 170 10.62 25.27 10.31
CA ARG A 170 11.09 24.31 11.33
C ARG A 170 10.01 23.85 12.32
N LYS A 171 8.74 24.16 12.04
CA LYS A 171 7.60 23.74 12.86
C LYS A 171 7.38 22.24 12.72
N GLN A 172 7.35 21.53 13.85
CA GLN A 172 6.96 20.13 13.90
C GLN A 172 5.43 19.99 13.90
N PHE A 173 4.95 18.84 13.46
CA PHE A 173 3.53 18.49 13.48
C PHE A 173 3.37 17.29 14.41
N ASP A 174 2.28 17.32 15.17
CA ASP A 174 1.87 16.23 16.06
C ASP A 174 0.76 15.42 15.37
#